data_AF-A0A844WUL4-F1
#
_entry.id   AF-A0A844WUL4-F1
#
_cell.length_a   1.000
_cell.length_b   1.000
_cell.length_c   1.000
_cell.angle_alpha   90.00
_cell.angle_beta   90.00
_cell.angle_gamma   90.00
#
_symmetry.space_group_name_H-M   'P 1'
#
loop_
_entity.id
_entity.type
_entity.pdbx_description
1 polymer ?
#
loop_
_entity_poly.entity_id
_entity_poly.type
_entity_poly.pdbx_seq_one_letter_code
_entity_poly.pdbx_strand_id
1 'polypeptide(L)'
;LYKGTRESNGLLLEEWIAKGQFFHNEKGFGSDDWGYVFSLGIHMTDPTYKTPQLRLEMYYKSPLDPRQAYSKDQLMVFWQEITNSIRIRESSFENE
;
A
#
# COMPACT_ATOMS: atom_id res chain seq x y z
N LEU A 1 -8.25 2.59 9.99
CA LEU A 1 -8.30 4.06 9.83
C LEU A 1 -8.99 4.45 8.53
N TYR A 2 -8.69 3.77 7.43
CA TYR A 2 -9.37 3.95 6.15
C TYR A 2 -9.53 2.60 5.48
N LYS A 3 -10.68 2.36 4.84
CA LYS A 3 -10.91 1.25 3.93
C LYS A 3 -11.73 1.81 2.78
N GLY A 4 -11.30 1.59 1.54
CA GLY A 4 -11.99 2.15 0.39
C GLY A 4 -11.47 1.59 -0.92
N THR A 5 -12.14 2.00 -1.99
CA THR A 5 -11.78 1.65 -3.36
C THR A 5 -11.59 2.91 -4.17
N ARG A 6 -10.69 2.88 -5.15
CA ARG A 6 -10.51 3.95 -6.13
C ARG A 6 -9.99 3.40 -7.44
N GLU A 7 -10.10 4.20 -8.50
CA GLU A 7 -9.57 3.84 -9.81
C GLU A 7 -8.31 4.66 -10.13
N SER A 8 -7.32 4.03 -10.75
CA SER A 8 -6.13 4.70 -11.29
C SER A 8 -5.58 3.88 -12.45
N ASN A 9 -5.27 4.54 -13.58
CA ASN A 9 -4.74 3.89 -14.79
C ASN A 9 -5.57 2.68 -15.26
N GLY A 10 -6.90 2.76 -15.14
CA GLY A 10 -7.82 1.68 -15.51
C GLY A 10 -7.83 0.49 -14.55
N LEU A 11 -7.14 0.57 -13.41
CA LEU A 11 -7.12 -0.45 -12.37
C LEU A 11 -8.05 -0.06 -11.23
N LEU A 12 -8.78 -1.04 -10.68
CA LEU A 12 -9.52 -0.90 -9.43
C LEU A 12 -8.58 -1.23 -8.26
N LEU A 13 -8.32 -0.24 -7.42
CA LEU A 13 -7.45 -0.30 -6.26
C LEU A 13 -8.30 -0.44 -5.00
N GLU A 14 -8.11 -1.52 -4.25
CA GLU A 14 -8.73 -1.72 -2.94
C GLU A 14 -7.70 -1.43 -1.84
N GLU A 15 -7.97 -0.42 -1.03
CA GLU A 15 -7.02 0.10 -0.06
C GLU A 15 -7.51 -0.12 1.38
N TRP A 16 -6.58 -0.50 2.25
CA TRP A 16 -6.80 -0.54 3.70
C TRP A 16 -5.62 0.05 4.42
N ILE A 17 -5.89 1.01 5.30
CA ILE A 17 -4.90 1.66 6.15
C ILE A 17 -5.25 1.45 7.61
N ALA A 18 -4.31 0.86 8.33
CA ALA A 18 -4.38 0.59 9.75
C ALA A 18 -3.27 1.34 10.49
N LYS A 19 -3.55 1.71 11.75
CA LYS A 19 -2.55 2.15 12.71
C LYS A 19 -2.69 1.27 13.94
N GLY A 20 -1.56 0.83 14.48
CA GLY A 20 -1.57 -0.01 15.66
C GLY A 20 -0.16 -0.24 16.18
N GLN A 21 -0.10 -0.96 17.29
CA GLN A 21 1.12 -1.53 17.82
C GLN A 21 1.46 -2.78 17.00
N PHE A 22 2.68 -2.83 16.48
CA PHE A 22 3.13 -4.00 15.73
C PHE A 22 3.48 -5.12 16.70
N PHE A 23 2.84 -6.28 16.53
CA PHE A 23 3.32 -7.51 17.16
C PHE A 23 4.65 -7.88 16.52
N HIS A 24 5.61 -8.32 17.34
CA HIS A 24 6.96 -8.69 16.94
C HIS A 24 6.93 -9.47 15.61
N ASN A 25 7.56 -8.93 14.56
CA ASN A 25 7.67 -9.63 13.29
C ASN A 25 9.13 -9.75 12.88
N GLU A 26 9.41 -10.72 12.01
CA GLU A 26 10.74 -11.08 11.51
C GLU A 26 11.44 -9.93 10.74
N LYS A 27 10.78 -8.78 10.54
CA LYS A 27 11.32 -7.58 9.86
C LYS A 27 11.84 -6.51 10.83
N GLY A 28 11.99 -6.81 12.12
CA GLY A 28 12.69 -5.95 13.08
C GLY A 28 11.81 -4.92 13.81
N PHE A 29 10.50 -5.13 13.86
CA PHE A 29 9.57 -4.35 14.69
C PHE A 29 9.54 -4.93 16.11
N GLY A 30 9.91 -4.13 17.12
CA GLY A 30 9.79 -4.41 18.55
C GLY A 30 8.33 -4.44 18.99
N SER A 31 8.01 -5.17 20.07
CA SER A 31 6.64 -5.28 20.61
C SER A 31 6.01 -3.94 20.97
N ASP A 32 6.81 -2.89 21.17
CA ASP A 32 6.36 -1.56 21.60
C ASP A 32 6.31 -0.55 20.45
N ASP A 33 6.61 -0.97 19.22
CA ASP A 33 6.62 -0.09 18.06
C ASP A 33 5.21 0.21 17.57
N TRP A 34 4.83 1.48 17.61
CA TRP A 34 3.61 1.98 16.98
C TRP A 34 3.88 2.41 15.55
N GLY A 35 2.92 2.19 14.66
CA GLY A 35 3.02 2.75 13.33
C GLY A 35 1.83 2.44 12.44
N TYR A 36 2.06 2.55 11.14
CA TYR A 36 1.03 2.46 10.12
C TYR A 36 1.33 1.32 9.14
N VAL A 37 0.27 0.64 8.74
CA VAL A 37 0.27 -0.32 7.65
C VAL A 37 -0.69 0.19 6.59
N PHE A 38 -0.18 0.29 5.37
CA PHE A 38 -0.95 0.58 4.18
C PHE A 38 -0.94 -0.67 3.32
N SER A 39 -2.10 -1.13 2.91
CA SER A 39 -2.27 -2.31 2.08
C SER A 39 -3.09 -1.93 0.85
N LEU A 40 -2.64 -2.42 -0.30
CA LEU A 40 -3.33 -2.31 -1.58
C LEU A 40 -3.52 -3.71 -2.15
N GLY A 41 -4.73 -3.97 -2.62
CA GLY A 41 -5.05 -5.09 -3.51
C GLY A 41 -5.50 -4.58 -4.88
N ILE A 42 -5.03 -5.24 -5.93
CA ILE A 42 -5.50 -5.08 -7.31
C ILE A 42 -5.80 -6.47 -7.85
N HIS A 43 -7.02 -6.66 -8.41
CA HIS A 43 -7.50 -7.92 -8.99
C HIS A 43 -7.28 -9.15 -8.08
N MET A 44 -7.60 -9.03 -6.79
CA MET A 44 -7.31 -10.06 -5.79
C MET A 44 -8.14 -11.34 -5.91
N THR A 45 -9.32 -11.27 -6.53
CA THR A 45 -10.27 -12.39 -6.61
C THR A 45 -10.45 -12.96 -8.02
N ASP A 46 -10.15 -12.18 -9.06
CA ASP A 46 -10.33 -12.58 -10.46
C ASP A 46 -9.22 -12.01 -11.37
N PRO A 47 -7.97 -12.48 -11.22
CA PRO A 47 -6.88 -12.00 -12.05
C PRO A 47 -6.87 -12.67 -13.43
N THR A 48 -6.53 -11.89 -14.45
CA THR A 48 -6.23 -12.40 -15.79
C THR A 48 -4.81 -12.06 -16.18
N TYR A 49 -4.31 -12.61 -17.29
CA TYR A 49 -2.99 -12.23 -17.80
C TYR A 49 -2.92 -10.74 -18.21
N LYS A 50 -4.06 -10.13 -18.60
CA LYS A 50 -4.18 -8.69 -18.90
C LYS A 50 -4.38 -7.83 -17.64
N THR A 51 -4.91 -8.43 -16.58
CA THR A 51 -5.23 -7.79 -15.30
C THR A 51 -4.64 -8.62 -14.15
N PRO A 52 -3.31 -8.67 -14.01
CA PRO A 52 -2.66 -9.52 -13.01
C PRO A 52 -2.99 -9.08 -11.59
N GLN A 53 -2.95 -10.06 -10.67
CA GLN A 53 -3.06 -9.79 -9.25
C GLN A 53 -1.82 -9.03 -8.77
N LEU A 54 -2.02 -7.96 -8.01
CA LEU A 54 -0.94 -7.25 -7.32
C LEU A 54 -1.36 -6.94 -5.88
N ARG A 55 -0.49 -7.29 -4.94
CA ARG A 55 -0.58 -6.88 -3.54
C ARG A 55 0.63 -6.03 -3.20
N LEU A 56 0.39 -4.85 -2.63
CA LEU A 56 1.44 -3.96 -2.15
C LEU A 56 1.18 -3.62 -0.68
N GLU A 57 2.25 -3.57 0.10
CA GLU A 57 2.20 -3.14 1.49
C GLU A 57 3.31 -2.13 1.78
N MET A 58 2.95 -1.04 2.45
CA MET A 58 3.90 -0.07 2.99
C MET A 58 3.77 -0.04 4.50
N TYR A 59 4.91 -0.18 5.17
CA TYR A 59 5.01 -0.16 6.62
C TYR A 59 5.76 1.09 7.05
N TYR A 60 5.19 1.83 8.00
CA TYR A 60 5.87 2.95 8.64
C TYR A 60 5.97 2.69 10.13
N LYS A 61 7.21 2.58 10.62
CA LYS A 61 7.54 2.56 12.04
C LYS A 61 7.64 4.00 12.55
N SER A 62 6.86 4.34 13.57
CA SER A 62 6.97 5.68 14.17
C SER A 62 8.32 5.80 14.89
N PRO A 63 9.07 6.91 14.70
CA PRO A 63 10.30 7.14 15.43
C PRO A 63 10.01 7.39 16.91
N LEU A 64 11.02 7.16 17.75
CA LEU A 64 10.94 7.44 19.19
C LEU A 64 10.78 8.94 19.49
N ASP A 65 11.42 9.81 18.69
CA ASP A 65 11.23 11.26 18.74
C ASP A 65 10.01 11.66 17.88
N PRO A 66 8.90 12.11 18.49
CA PRO A 66 7.68 12.47 17.76
C PRO A 66 7.88 13.63 16.78
N ARG A 67 8.91 14.47 16.95
CA ARG A 67 9.21 15.58 16.03
C ARG A 67 9.71 15.11 14.67
N GLN A 68 10.19 13.88 14.60
CA GLN A 68 10.66 13.23 13.38
C GLN A 68 9.57 12.37 12.74
N ALA A 69 8.41 12.24 13.38
CA ALA A 69 7.34 11.39 12.90
C ALA A 69 6.59 12.07 11.73
N TYR A 70 6.38 11.31 10.65
CA TYR A 70 5.46 11.73 9.60
C TYR A 70 4.02 11.67 10.11
N SER A 71 3.24 12.68 9.76
CA SER A 71 1.80 12.64 9.98
C SER A 71 1.14 11.62 9.06
N LYS A 72 -0.09 11.19 9.41
CA LYS A 72 -0.89 10.32 8.55
C LYS A 72 -1.04 10.92 7.15
N ASP A 73 -1.28 12.23 7.05
CA ASP A 73 -1.53 12.88 5.77
C ASP A 73 -0.25 12.95 4.91
N GLN A 74 0.93 13.12 5.52
CA GLN A 74 2.21 13.00 4.81
C GLN A 74 2.43 11.57 4.29
N LEU A 75 2.13 10.56 5.11
CA LEU A 75 2.22 9.16 4.69
C LEU A 75 1.23 8.82 3.58
N MET A 76 0.03 9.41 3.60
CA MET A 76 -0.96 9.28 2.53
C MET A 76 -0.43 9.84 1.20
N VAL A 77 0.29 10.97 1.22
CA VAL A 77 0.90 11.52 0.00
C VAL A 77 1.89 10.52 -0.59
N PHE A 78 2.84 10.00 0.20
CA PHE A 78 3.79 8.99 -0.30
C PHE A 78 3.07 7.75 -0.85
N TRP A 79 2.09 7.25 -0.12
CA TRP A 79 1.29 6.09 -0.52
C TRP A 79 0.59 6.33 -1.86
N GLN A 80 -0.10 7.46 -2.01
CA GLN A 80 -0.84 7.81 -3.23
C GLN A 80 0.08 8.05 -4.42
N GLU A 81 1.20 8.75 -4.24
CA GLU A 81 2.19 8.96 -5.32
C GLU A 81 2.69 7.63 -5.90
N ILE A 82 3.06 6.68 -5.02
CA ILE A 82 3.50 5.34 -5.44
C ILE A 82 2.37 4.60 -6.16
N THR A 83 1.20 4.52 -5.52
CA THR A 83 0.11 3.66 -6.01
C THR A 83 -0.60 4.23 -7.23
N ASN A 84 -0.64 5.56 -7.41
CA ASN A 84 -1.16 6.21 -8.62
C ASN A 84 -0.25 6.02 -9.83
N SER A 85 1.04 5.74 -9.62
CA SER A 85 1.98 5.46 -10.70
C SER A 85 1.87 4.04 -11.26
N ILE A 86 1.16 3.14 -10.56
CA ILE A 86 0.99 1.74 -10.97
C ILE A 86 0.12 1.69 -12.22
N ARG A 87 0.66 1.08 -13.28
CA ARG A 87 -0.05 0.84 -14.54
C ARG A 87 0.42 -0.45 -15.17
N ILE A 88 -0.44 -1.02 -16.00
CA ILE A 88 -0.05 -2.10 -16.89
C ILE A 88 0.78 -1.51 -18.04
N ARG A 89 1.83 -2.22 -18.43
CA ARG A 89 2.63 -1.85 -19.59
C ARG A 89 1.89 -2.30 -20.86
N GLU A 90 1.38 -1.35 -21.64
CA GLU A 90 0.55 -1.62 -22.83
C GLU A 90 1.24 -2.52 -23.86
N SER A 91 2.54 -2.31 -24.08
CA SER A 91 3.34 -3.12 -25.01
C SER A 91 3.52 -4.59 -24.57
N SER A 92 3.01 -5.00 -23.41
CA SER A 92 3.13 -6.38 -22.92
C SER A 92 2.16 -7.36 -23.61
N PHE A 93 1.18 -6.88 -24.40
CA PHE A 93 0.16 -7.74 -25.04
C PHE A 93 0.04 -7.56 -26.55
N GLU A 94 0.92 -6.79 -27.19
CA GLU A 94 0.84 -6.46 -28.63
C GLU A 94 1.21 -7.64 -29.57
N ASN A 95 1.58 -8.81 -29.02
CA ASN A 95 1.98 -10.01 -29.77
C ASN A 95 1.02 -11.20 -29.61
N GLU A 96 -0.24 -10.96 -29.21
CA GLU A 96 -1.31 -11.98 -29.21
C GLU A 96 -2.22 -11.89 -30.44
#